data_AF-A0A9Q9RI56-F1
#
_entry.id   AF-A0A9Q9RI56-F1
#
_cell.length_a   1.000
_cell.length_b   1.000
_cell.length_c   1.000
_cell.angle_alpha   90.00
_cell.angle_beta   90.00
_cell.angle_gamma   90.00
#
_symmetry.space_group_name_H-M   'P 1'
#
loop_
_entity.id
_entity.type
_entity.pdbx_description
1 polymer ?
#
loop_
_entity_poly.entity_id
_entity_poly.type
_entity_poly.pdbx_seq_one_letter_code
_entity_poly.pdbx_strand_id
1 'polypeptide(L)'
;MDGSAAPFRTMINMAHLWDETGSWLSKPYYLFATMLDFVPFLIRNRFSVCWPRVTGFLSQLQQHKDAGLPVGIAGFCWGGLHTVRLTHDTAETKTSSGRALADAFFTAHPSSVDVAHDIGNVARPLSIAIGDDDGVMGIKQVRQAESILEGRDVDTSVVVYPGAKHGFAVRASRAEPDSKETRQAEEAEEQAIAWFKKYFEVTS
;
A
#
# COMPACT_ATOMS: atom_id res chain seq x y z
N MET A 1 3.81 14.04 -9.96
CA MET A 1 2.73 13.93 -8.96
C MET A 1 2.91 15.06 -7.96
N ASP A 2 1.98 16.02 -7.91
CA ASP A 2 2.06 17.18 -7.00
C ASP A 2 1.52 16.80 -5.61
N GLY A 3 2.27 15.96 -4.90
CA GLY A 3 2.06 15.63 -3.50
C GLY A 3 3.15 16.27 -2.65
N SER A 4 2.79 16.87 -1.50
CA SER A 4 3.78 17.26 -0.49
C SER A 4 3.99 16.09 0.47
N ALA A 5 5.22 15.64 0.62
CA ALA A 5 5.60 14.69 1.67
C ALA A 5 5.32 15.28 3.07
N ALA A 6 5.01 14.43 4.04
CA ALA A 6 4.93 14.87 5.43
C ALA A 6 6.34 15.33 5.86
N PRO A 7 6.48 16.43 6.62
CA PRO A 7 7.76 16.84 7.17
C PRO A 7 8.39 15.68 7.95
N PHE A 8 9.72 15.50 7.86
CA PHE A 8 10.44 14.44 8.59
C PHE A 8 10.15 14.44 10.10
N ARG A 9 10.00 15.65 10.68
CA ARG A 9 9.59 15.87 12.07
C ARG A 9 8.31 15.11 12.45
N THR A 10 7.36 14.97 11.53
CA THR A 10 6.09 14.28 11.77
C THR A 10 6.33 12.83 12.17
N MET A 11 7.27 12.13 11.50
CA MET A 11 7.57 10.73 11.83
C MET A 11 8.26 10.59 13.19
N ILE A 12 9.16 11.52 13.53
CA ILE A 12 9.80 11.56 14.85
C ILE A 12 8.75 11.81 15.95
N ASN A 13 7.85 12.77 15.75
CA ASN A 13 6.82 13.08 16.73
C ASN A 13 5.83 11.91 16.90
N MET A 14 5.49 11.21 15.81
CA MET A 14 4.67 9.99 15.88
C MET A 14 5.37 8.86 16.63
N ALA A 15 6.69 8.69 16.47
CA ALA A 15 7.46 7.71 17.24
C ALA A 15 7.38 8.01 18.75
N HIS A 16 7.52 9.27 19.16
CA HIS A 16 7.36 9.67 20.56
C HIS A 16 5.93 9.49 21.10
N LEU A 17 4.90 9.55 20.25
CA LEU A 17 3.51 9.29 20.65
C LEU A 17 3.25 7.80 20.91
N TRP A 18 3.87 6.94 20.09
CA TRP A 18 3.73 5.48 20.19
C TRP A 18 4.77 4.83 21.10
N ASP A 19 5.70 5.60 21.64
CA ASP A 19 6.62 5.15 22.67
C ASP A 19 5.87 4.96 24.01
N GLU A 20 5.80 3.70 24.44
CA GLU A 20 5.22 3.31 25.73
C GLU A 20 6.13 3.65 26.91
N THR A 21 7.42 3.90 26.66
CA THR A 21 8.42 4.26 27.69
C THR A 21 8.53 5.77 27.92
N GLY A 22 7.94 6.58 27.04
CA GLY A 22 7.99 8.04 27.08
C GLY A 22 7.10 8.70 28.13
N SER A 23 7.54 9.85 28.66
CA SER A 23 6.79 10.63 29.67
C SER A 23 5.42 11.06 29.15
N TRP A 24 4.36 10.76 29.91
CA TRP A 24 2.99 11.13 29.57
C TRP A 24 2.77 12.65 29.44
N LEU A 25 3.61 13.45 30.10
CA LEU A 25 3.53 14.91 30.09
C LEU A 25 3.94 15.55 28.76
N SER A 26 4.80 14.90 27.97
CA SER A 26 5.23 15.40 26.66
C SER A 26 4.28 14.98 25.53
N LYS A 27 3.45 13.96 25.75
CA LYS A 27 2.50 13.42 24.75
C LYS A 27 1.54 14.48 24.19
N PRO A 28 0.95 15.40 24.98
CA PRO A 28 0.09 16.46 24.43
C PRO A 28 0.82 17.40 23.46
N TYR A 29 2.09 17.73 23.74
CA TYR A 29 2.91 18.56 22.85
C TYR A 29 3.18 17.86 21.53
N TYR A 30 3.66 16.60 21.58
CA TYR A 30 3.92 15.82 20.37
C TYR A 30 2.65 15.53 19.59
N LEU A 31 1.50 15.38 20.26
CA LEU A 31 0.21 15.19 19.62
C LEU A 31 -0.18 16.44 18.83
N PHE A 32 -0.12 17.61 19.46
CA PHE A 32 -0.45 18.86 18.80
C PHE A 32 0.51 19.17 17.63
N ALA A 33 1.82 19.00 17.83
CA ALA A 33 2.81 19.19 16.79
C ALA A 33 2.63 18.22 15.61
N THR A 34 2.30 16.95 15.90
CA THR A 34 1.96 15.96 14.88
C THR A 34 0.70 16.37 14.12
N MET A 35 -0.36 16.81 14.80
CA MET A 35 -1.59 17.24 14.16
C MET A 35 -1.37 18.39 13.18
N LEU A 36 -0.54 19.38 13.54
CA LEU A 36 -0.25 20.53 12.66
C LEU A 36 0.42 20.12 11.35
N ASP A 37 1.29 19.11 11.37
CA ASP A 37 1.98 18.64 10.16
C ASP A 37 1.16 17.58 9.40
N PHE A 38 0.53 16.67 10.15
CA PHE A 38 -0.13 15.48 9.62
C PHE A 38 -1.50 15.80 9.02
N VAL A 39 -2.27 16.72 9.61
CA VAL A 39 -3.61 17.05 9.08
C VAL A 39 -3.54 17.70 7.69
N PRO A 40 -2.70 18.72 7.43
CA PRO A 40 -2.55 19.26 6.07
C PRO A 40 -2.04 18.21 5.09
N PHE A 41 -1.13 17.34 5.54
CA PHE A 41 -0.65 16.22 4.73
C PHE A 41 -1.81 15.28 4.34
N LEU A 42 -2.66 14.87 5.29
CA LEU A 42 -3.81 14.01 5.03
C LEU A 42 -4.81 14.67 4.07
N ILE A 43 -5.07 15.98 4.22
CA ILE A 43 -5.98 16.71 3.33
C ILE A 43 -5.46 16.73 1.89
N ARG A 44 -4.15 16.95 1.70
CA ARG A 44 -3.52 17.01 0.37
C ARG A 44 -3.37 15.64 -0.28
N ASN A 45 -3.19 14.60 0.51
CA ASN A 45 -2.95 13.24 0.05
C ASN A 45 -4.17 12.32 0.17
N ARG A 46 -5.35 12.87 0.51
CA ARG A 46 -6.59 12.10 0.59
C ARG A 46 -6.92 11.45 -0.75
N PHE A 47 -7.58 10.29 -0.69
CA PHE A 47 -7.92 9.49 -1.86
C PHE A 47 -8.61 10.30 -2.97
N SER A 48 -9.61 11.12 -2.64
CA SER A 48 -10.35 11.91 -3.65
C SER A 48 -9.50 12.95 -4.40
N VAL A 49 -8.33 13.32 -3.89
CA VAL A 49 -7.39 14.25 -4.53
C VAL A 49 -6.33 13.50 -5.33
N CYS A 50 -5.81 12.40 -4.78
CA CYS A 50 -4.77 11.60 -5.42
C CYS A 50 -5.32 10.68 -6.52
N TRP A 51 -6.52 10.15 -6.35
CA TRP A 51 -7.11 9.16 -7.25
C TRP A 51 -7.18 9.64 -8.71
N PRO A 52 -7.74 10.83 -9.03
CA PRO A 52 -7.76 11.32 -10.41
C PRO A 52 -6.36 11.55 -11.00
N ARG A 53 -5.36 11.83 -10.16
CA ARG A 53 -3.97 12.02 -10.60
C ARG A 53 -3.32 10.69 -10.96
N VAL A 54 -3.55 9.67 -10.14
CA VAL A 54 -3.05 8.31 -10.37
C VAL A 54 -3.70 7.73 -11.63
N THR A 55 -5.03 7.73 -11.75
CA THR A 55 -5.73 7.20 -12.92
C THR A 55 -5.46 8.02 -14.18
N GLY A 56 -5.34 9.36 -14.06
CA GLY A 56 -4.95 10.22 -15.16
C GLY A 56 -3.55 9.92 -15.69
N PHE A 57 -2.56 9.75 -14.80
CA PHE A 57 -1.20 9.35 -15.19
C PHE A 57 -1.17 7.99 -15.90
N LEU A 58 -1.83 6.97 -15.32
CA LEU A 58 -1.89 5.64 -15.93
C LEU A 58 -2.63 5.65 -17.26
N SER A 59 -3.69 6.44 -17.39
CA SER A 59 -4.42 6.60 -18.65
C SER A 59 -3.51 7.19 -19.74
N GLN A 60 -2.72 8.21 -19.40
CA GLN A 60 -1.74 8.79 -20.33
C GLN A 60 -0.63 7.81 -20.68
N LEU A 61 -0.14 7.04 -19.69
CA LEU A 61 0.87 6.01 -19.90
C LEU A 61 0.38 4.95 -20.90
N GLN A 62 -0.86 4.50 -20.75
CA GLN A 62 -1.49 3.51 -21.64
C GLN A 62 -1.87 4.06 -23.03
N GLN A 63 -1.89 5.37 -23.21
CA GLN A 63 -2.16 6.03 -24.49
C GLN A 63 -0.89 6.45 -25.23
N HIS A 64 0.28 6.31 -24.59
CA HIS A 64 1.55 6.63 -25.24
C HIS A 64 1.82 5.68 -26.41
N LYS A 65 2.55 6.14 -27.44
CA LYS A 65 2.72 5.40 -28.71
C LYS A 65 3.45 4.06 -28.57
N ASP A 66 4.09 3.82 -27.42
CA ASP A 66 4.80 2.58 -27.05
C ASP A 66 4.01 1.73 -26.03
N ALA A 67 2.73 2.05 -25.77
CA ALA A 67 1.89 1.40 -24.78
C ALA A 67 1.42 0.00 -25.22
N GLY A 68 2.36 -0.92 -25.40
CA GLY A 68 2.10 -2.36 -25.54
C GLY A 68 2.54 -3.17 -24.32
N LEU A 69 3.30 -2.57 -23.41
CA LEU A 69 3.86 -3.25 -22.26
C LEU A 69 2.84 -3.39 -21.12
N PRO A 70 2.90 -4.49 -20.36
CA PRO A 70 2.11 -4.62 -19.14
C PRO A 70 2.62 -3.63 -18.07
N VAL A 71 1.72 -3.17 -17.21
CA VAL A 71 2.00 -2.19 -16.15
C VAL A 71 1.76 -2.84 -14.79
N GLY A 72 2.78 -2.79 -13.93
CA GLY A 72 2.70 -3.20 -12.53
C GLY A 72 2.54 -2.03 -11.57
N ILE A 73 1.77 -2.25 -10.50
CA ILE A 73 1.56 -1.25 -9.44
C ILE A 73 1.99 -1.82 -8.10
N ALA A 74 2.93 -1.14 -7.44
CA ALA A 74 3.32 -1.42 -6.06
C ALA A 74 2.88 -0.26 -5.15
N GLY A 75 2.07 -0.55 -4.13
CA GLY A 75 1.55 0.44 -3.19
C GLY A 75 1.92 0.16 -1.74
N PHE A 76 2.41 1.18 -1.05
CA PHE A 76 2.84 1.09 0.34
C PHE A 76 2.03 2.03 1.22
N CYS A 77 1.60 1.60 2.39
CA CYS A 77 0.83 2.43 3.34
C CYS A 77 -0.40 3.05 2.64
N TRP A 78 -0.47 4.38 2.52
CA TRP A 78 -1.56 5.10 1.82
C TRP A 78 -1.69 4.74 0.33
N GLY A 79 -0.59 4.33 -0.30
CA GLY A 79 -0.62 3.83 -1.68
C GLY A 79 -1.33 2.49 -1.82
N GLY A 80 -1.53 1.76 -0.72
CA GLY A 80 -2.20 0.46 -0.71
C GLY A 80 -3.66 0.53 -1.14
N LEU A 81 -4.44 1.49 -0.62
CA LEU A 81 -5.82 1.69 -1.07
C LEU A 81 -5.92 1.96 -2.57
N HIS A 82 -5.03 2.80 -3.12
CA HIS A 82 -4.99 3.09 -4.55
C HIS A 82 -4.70 1.84 -5.36
N THR A 83 -3.76 1.03 -4.89
CA THR A 83 -3.40 -0.24 -5.52
C THR A 83 -4.58 -1.20 -5.54
N VAL A 84 -5.24 -1.41 -4.39
CA VAL A 84 -6.44 -2.25 -4.29
C VAL A 84 -7.55 -1.72 -5.20
N ARG A 85 -7.81 -0.41 -5.20
CA ARG A 85 -8.85 0.21 -6.05
C ARG A 85 -8.57 0.07 -7.55
N LEU A 86 -7.30 0.08 -7.98
CA LEU A 86 -6.95 -0.15 -9.38
C LEU A 86 -7.19 -1.60 -9.84
N THR A 87 -7.33 -2.55 -8.91
CA THR A 87 -7.73 -3.92 -9.23
C THR A 87 -9.20 -4.06 -9.60
N HIS A 88 -10.04 -3.07 -9.24
CA HIS A 88 -11.49 -3.15 -9.47
C HIS A 88 -11.78 -3.10 -10.97
N ASP A 89 -12.90 -3.68 -11.38
CA ASP A 89 -13.33 -3.62 -12.78
C ASP A 89 -14.35 -2.51 -13.03
N THR A 90 -13.87 -1.27 -13.07
CA THR A 90 -14.72 -0.08 -13.26
C THR A 90 -14.23 0.79 -14.43
N ALA A 91 -15.09 1.69 -14.90
CA ALA A 91 -14.73 2.67 -15.94
C ALA A 91 -13.51 3.54 -15.55
N GLU A 92 -13.32 3.84 -14.27
CA GLU A 92 -12.19 4.65 -13.78
C GLU A 92 -10.84 3.93 -13.81
N THR A 93 -10.87 2.60 -13.90
CA THR A 93 -9.69 1.73 -13.90
C THR A 93 -9.39 1.15 -15.27
N LYS A 94 -10.05 1.68 -16.31
CA LYS A 94 -9.91 1.29 -17.70
C LYS A 94 -9.69 2.51 -18.59
N THR A 95 -9.02 2.33 -19.71
CA THR A 95 -8.97 3.31 -20.80
C THR A 95 -10.33 3.38 -21.50
N SER A 96 -10.52 4.39 -22.37
CA SER A 96 -11.70 4.49 -23.23
C SER A 96 -11.88 3.31 -24.19
N SER A 97 -10.82 2.55 -24.48
CA SER A 97 -10.87 1.31 -25.26
C SER A 97 -11.22 0.07 -24.43
N GLY A 98 -11.42 0.20 -23.12
CA GLY A 98 -11.74 -0.90 -22.22
C GLY A 98 -10.53 -1.67 -21.67
N ARG A 99 -9.30 -1.30 -22.05
CA ARG A 99 -8.07 -1.87 -21.50
C ARG A 99 -7.90 -1.45 -20.04
N ALA A 100 -7.50 -2.37 -19.16
CA ALA A 100 -7.15 -2.04 -17.78
C ALA A 100 -6.01 -1.01 -17.72
N LEU A 101 -6.02 -0.15 -16.71
CA LEU A 101 -4.93 0.82 -16.50
C LEU A 101 -3.62 0.15 -16.06
N ALA A 102 -3.71 -1.01 -15.39
CA ALA A 102 -2.59 -1.83 -14.97
C ALA A 102 -3.00 -3.30 -14.86
N ASP A 103 -1.99 -4.19 -14.85
CA ASP A 103 -2.16 -5.61 -15.11
C ASP A 103 -1.88 -6.48 -13.87
N ALA A 104 -0.92 -6.10 -13.03
CA ALA A 104 -0.60 -6.81 -11.78
C ALA A 104 -0.34 -5.84 -10.62
N PHE A 105 -0.75 -6.26 -9.42
CA PHE A 105 -0.80 -5.38 -8.25
C PHE A 105 -0.13 -6.02 -7.03
N PHE A 106 0.69 -5.24 -6.34
CA PHE A 106 1.31 -5.60 -5.07
C PHE A 106 1.09 -4.49 -4.05
N THR A 107 0.73 -4.81 -2.82
CA THR A 107 0.70 -3.84 -1.74
C THR A 107 1.32 -4.36 -0.45
N ALA A 108 2.06 -3.49 0.24
CA ALA A 108 2.60 -3.76 1.57
C ALA A 108 2.00 -2.81 2.61
N HIS A 109 1.60 -3.38 3.74
CA HIS A 109 0.98 -2.71 4.90
C HIS A 109 -0.04 -1.63 4.49
N PRO A 110 -1.09 -1.98 3.71
CA PRO A 110 -2.03 -1.01 3.18
C PRO A 110 -2.80 -0.27 4.28
N SER A 111 -3.08 1.01 4.03
CA SER A 111 -3.86 1.87 4.92
C SER A 111 -5.19 2.26 4.32
N SER A 112 -6.19 2.49 5.18
CA SER A 112 -7.51 3.03 4.81
C SER A 112 -8.30 2.14 3.83
N VAL A 113 -8.04 0.83 3.86
CA VAL A 113 -8.78 -0.17 3.09
C VAL A 113 -10.04 -0.57 3.87
N ASP A 114 -11.20 -0.43 3.24
CA ASP A 114 -12.42 -1.07 3.70
C ASP A 114 -12.41 -2.52 3.22
N VAL A 115 -12.31 -3.49 4.14
CA VAL A 115 -12.19 -4.90 3.74
C VAL A 115 -13.43 -5.41 3.01
N ALA A 116 -14.64 -5.04 3.45
CA ALA A 116 -15.85 -5.54 2.81
C ALA A 116 -16.03 -4.94 1.41
N HIS A 117 -15.77 -3.63 1.27
CA HIS A 117 -15.94 -2.92 0.02
C HIS A 117 -14.73 -3.07 -0.92
N ASP A 118 -13.54 -2.71 -0.48
CA ASP A 118 -12.37 -2.59 -1.36
C ASP A 118 -11.79 -3.96 -1.72
N ILE A 119 -11.60 -4.85 -0.74
CA ILE A 119 -11.15 -6.22 -1.02
C ILE A 119 -12.26 -7.02 -1.70
N GLY A 120 -13.52 -6.78 -1.32
CA GLY A 120 -14.69 -7.38 -1.96
C GLY A 120 -14.95 -6.99 -3.42
N ASN A 121 -14.21 -6.03 -3.98
CA ASN A 121 -14.32 -5.64 -5.38
C ASN A 121 -13.05 -5.95 -6.20
N VAL A 122 -12.09 -6.68 -5.62
CA VAL A 122 -10.88 -7.11 -6.33
C VAL A 122 -11.27 -7.99 -7.52
N ALA A 123 -10.82 -7.57 -8.70
CA ALA A 123 -11.13 -8.22 -9.97
C ALA A 123 -9.88 -8.50 -10.83
N ARG A 124 -8.68 -8.17 -10.31
CA ARG A 124 -7.38 -8.33 -11.01
C ARG A 124 -6.31 -8.83 -10.04
N PRO A 125 -5.21 -9.40 -10.54
CA PRO A 125 -4.21 -10.05 -9.70
C PRO A 125 -3.62 -9.17 -8.60
N LEU A 126 -3.72 -9.60 -7.35
CA LEU A 126 -3.31 -8.81 -6.18
C LEU A 126 -2.50 -9.65 -5.18
N SER A 127 -1.30 -9.18 -4.85
CA SER A 127 -0.49 -9.70 -3.75
C SER A 127 -0.40 -8.70 -2.60
N ILE A 128 -0.65 -9.16 -1.38
CA ILE A 128 -0.68 -8.35 -0.16
C ILE A 128 0.39 -8.87 0.81
N ALA A 129 1.27 -7.98 1.26
CA ALA A 129 2.22 -8.21 2.34
C ALA A 129 1.75 -7.42 3.58
N ILE A 130 1.43 -8.10 4.68
CA ILE A 130 0.87 -7.44 5.87
C ILE A 130 1.38 -8.08 7.15
N GLY A 131 1.57 -7.30 8.20
CA GLY A 131 1.93 -7.80 9.52
C GLY A 131 0.70 -8.15 10.36
N ASP A 132 0.85 -9.08 11.31
CA ASP A 132 -0.22 -9.38 12.28
C ASP A 132 -0.28 -8.38 13.46
N ASP A 133 0.81 -7.62 13.69
CA ASP A 133 0.92 -6.52 14.66
C ASP A 133 0.81 -5.13 13.97
N ASP A 134 0.02 -5.06 12.90
CA ASP A 134 -0.25 -3.81 12.19
C ASP A 134 -1.35 -3.01 12.92
N GLY A 135 -0.99 -1.84 13.45
CA GLY A 135 -1.91 -0.95 14.16
C GLY A 135 -2.93 -0.20 13.28
N VAL A 136 -2.86 -0.35 11.95
CA VAL A 136 -3.76 0.26 10.97
C VAL A 136 -4.76 -0.76 10.41
N MET A 137 -4.27 -1.93 9.99
CA MET A 137 -5.10 -3.04 9.51
C MET A 137 -4.89 -4.26 10.40
N GLY A 138 -5.70 -4.37 11.45
CA GLY A 138 -5.51 -5.41 12.46
C GLY A 138 -5.78 -6.83 11.94
N ILE A 139 -5.25 -7.84 12.64
CA ILE A 139 -5.29 -9.25 12.20
C ILE A 139 -6.69 -9.78 11.84
N LYS A 140 -7.77 -9.32 12.51
CA LYS A 140 -9.15 -9.72 12.17
C LYS A 140 -9.54 -9.26 10.76
N GLN A 141 -9.16 -8.04 10.39
CA GLN A 141 -9.39 -7.48 9.06
C GLN A 141 -8.53 -8.19 8.02
N VAL A 142 -7.30 -8.57 8.38
CA VAL A 142 -6.42 -9.39 7.52
C VAL A 142 -7.03 -10.75 7.23
N ARG A 143 -7.48 -11.47 8.26
CA ARG A 143 -8.15 -12.79 8.07
C ARG A 143 -9.44 -12.68 7.26
N GLN A 144 -10.18 -11.60 7.44
CA GLN A 144 -11.37 -11.33 6.62
C GLN A 144 -10.99 -11.06 5.16
N ALA A 145 -9.93 -10.30 4.91
CA ALA A 145 -9.44 -10.04 3.56
C ALA A 145 -8.97 -11.33 2.88
N GLU A 146 -8.19 -12.17 3.57
CA GLU A 146 -7.78 -13.50 3.11
C GLU A 146 -9.00 -14.33 2.68
N SER A 147 -9.99 -14.48 3.56
CA SER A 147 -11.19 -15.27 3.28
C SER A 147 -11.99 -14.73 2.09
N ILE A 148 -12.08 -13.40 1.92
CA ILE A 148 -12.75 -12.80 0.75
C ILE A 148 -11.98 -13.10 -0.54
N LEU A 149 -10.65 -13.03 -0.49
CA LEU A 149 -9.77 -13.23 -1.64
C LEU A 149 -9.68 -14.70 -2.08
N GLU A 150 -9.65 -15.64 -1.13
CA GLU A 150 -9.71 -17.09 -1.41
C GLU A 150 -10.98 -17.49 -2.18
N GLY A 151 -12.08 -16.77 -1.99
CA GLY A 151 -13.34 -16.99 -2.70
C GLY A 151 -13.40 -16.35 -4.09
N ARG A 152 -12.34 -15.68 -4.56
CA ARG A 152 -12.32 -14.99 -5.88
C ARG A 152 -11.76 -15.91 -6.95
N ASP A 153 -12.35 -15.81 -8.14
CA ASP A 153 -11.79 -16.38 -9.37
C ASP A 153 -10.71 -15.45 -9.98
N VAL A 154 -9.82 -14.97 -9.12
CA VAL A 154 -8.72 -14.06 -9.46
C VAL A 154 -7.50 -14.47 -8.65
N ASP A 155 -6.35 -14.52 -9.31
CA ASP A 155 -5.09 -14.90 -8.70
C ASP A 155 -4.67 -13.87 -7.64
N THR A 156 -4.78 -14.26 -6.37
CA THR A 156 -4.47 -13.39 -5.24
C THR A 156 -3.58 -14.10 -4.23
N SER A 157 -2.79 -13.31 -3.52
CA SER A 157 -1.88 -13.80 -2.48
C SER A 157 -1.92 -12.86 -1.28
N VAL A 158 -1.98 -13.42 -0.08
CA VAL A 158 -1.81 -12.66 1.15
C VAL A 158 -0.76 -13.37 1.98
N VAL A 159 0.28 -12.64 2.35
CA VAL A 159 1.36 -13.13 3.20
C VAL A 159 1.35 -12.33 4.49
N VAL A 160 1.15 -13.04 5.60
CA VAL A 160 1.15 -12.46 6.95
C VAL A 160 2.54 -12.63 7.57
N TYR A 161 3.20 -11.51 7.87
CA TYR A 161 4.53 -11.45 8.48
C TYR A 161 4.41 -11.37 10.02
N PRO A 162 4.78 -12.42 10.77
CA PRO A 162 4.50 -12.46 12.22
C PRO A 162 5.31 -11.43 13.01
N GLY A 163 4.66 -10.64 13.85
CA GLY A 163 5.19 -9.52 14.60
C GLY A 163 5.61 -8.31 13.77
N ALA A 164 5.33 -8.29 12.46
CA ALA A 164 5.63 -7.13 11.64
C ALA A 164 4.63 -6.02 11.94
N LYS A 165 5.14 -4.79 12.06
CA LYS A 165 4.34 -3.60 12.35
C LYS A 165 4.04 -2.82 11.09
N HIS A 166 3.14 -1.84 11.22
CA HIS A 166 2.82 -0.94 10.12
C HIS A 166 4.07 -0.22 9.60
N GLY A 167 4.32 -0.33 8.29
CA GLY A 167 5.48 0.27 7.64
C GLY A 167 6.74 -0.59 7.60
N PHE A 168 6.70 -1.85 8.06
CA PHE A 168 7.88 -2.73 8.09
C PHE A 168 8.63 -2.78 6.74
N ALA A 169 7.89 -2.85 5.63
CA ALA A 169 8.47 -2.96 4.28
C ALA A 169 9.19 -1.67 3.79
N VAL A 170 9.04 -0.53 4.47
CA VAL A 170 9.69 0.73 4.09
C VAL A 170 10.53 1.38 5.20
N ARG A 171 10.33 0.98 6.47
CA ARG A 171 10.97 1.58 7.64
C ARG A 171 12.08 0.73 8.24
N ALA A 172 12.24 -0.52 7.80
CA ALA A 172 13.28 -1.40 8.31
C ALA A 172 14.67 -0.76 8.19
N SER A 173 15.42 -0.81 9.29
CA SER A 173 16.75 -0.24 9.36
C SER A 173 17.76 -1.12 8.63
N ARG A 174 18.30 -0.61 7.52
CA ARG A 174 19.42 -1.27 6.81
C ARG A 174 20.74 -1.26 7.58
N ALA A 175 20.82 -0.53 8.70
CA ALA A 175 21.98 -0.55 9.59
C ALA A 175 22.05 -1.83 10.44
N GLU A 176 20.93 -2.53 10.62
CA GLU A 176 20.85 -3.82 11.31
C GLU A 176 20.30 -4.88 10.34
N PRO A 177 21.12 -5.37 9.40
CA PRO A 177 20.67 -6.31 8.37
C PRO A 177 20.13 -7.61 8.95
N ASP A 178 20.62 -8.03 10.11
CA ASP A 178 20.18 -9.25 10.80
C ASP A 178 18.94 -9.08 11.67
N SER A 179 18.39 -7.87 11.76
CA SER A 179 17.17 -7.65 12.53
C SER A 179 15.99 -8.40 11.88
N LYS A 180 15.05 -8.86 12.72
CA LYS A 180 13.83 -9.53 12.24
C LYS A 180 13.04 -8.65 11.28
N GLU A 181 12.94 -7.34 11.56
CA GLU A 181 12.20 -6.39 10.73
C GLU A 181 12.85 -6.22 9.35
N THR A 182 14.19 -6.20 9.27
CA THR A 182 14.93 -6.11 8.00
C THR A 182 14.68 -7.35 7.14
N ARG A 183 14.78 -8.55 7.72
CA ARG A 183 14.49 -9.79 7.00
C ARG A 183 13.06 -9.82 6.46
N GLN A 184 12.09 -9.39 7.26
CA GLN A 184 10.68 -9.33 6.81
C GLN A 184 10.48 -8.31 5.68
N ALA A 185 11.19 -7.18 5.70
CA ALA A 185 11.14 -6.22 4.61
C ALA A 185 11.75 -6.79 3.31
N GLU A 186 12.86 -7.53 3.41
CA GLU A 186 13.49 -8.22 2.28
C GLU A 186 12.56 -9.32 1.73
N GLU A 187 11.95 -10.13 2.59
CA GLU A 187 10.97 -11.15 2.17
C GLU A 187 9.75 -10.52 1.46
N ALA A 188 9.26 -9.35 1.93
CA ALA A 188 8.19 -8.63 1.26
C ALA A 188 8.61 -8.04 -0.09
N GLU A 189 9.87 -7.62 -0.24
CA GLU A 189 10.45 -7.23 -1.52
C GLU A 189 10.54 -8.43 -2.48
N GLU A 190 11.03 -9.57 -1.99
CA GLU A 190 11.08 -10.82 -2.76
C GLU A 190 9.69 -11.28 -3.21
N GLN A 191 8.67 -11.17 -2.34
CA GLN A 191 7.28 -11.42 -2.68
C GLN A 191 6.82 -10.53 -3.85
N ALA A 192 7.14 -9.23 -3.82
CA ALA A 192 6.78 -8.30 -4.88
C ALA A 192 7.48 -8.66 -6.21
N ILE A 193 8.79 -8.95 -6.15
CA ILE A 193 9.58 -9.34 -7.32
C ILE A 193 9.04 -10.63 -7.93
N ALA A 194 8.82 -11.67 -7.12
CA ALA A 194 8.28 -12.94 -7.57
C ALA A 194 6.89 -12.77 -8.20
N TRP A 195 6.05 -11.92 -7.58
CA TRP A 195 4.73 -11.60 -8.10
C TRP A 195 4.80 -10.94 -9.48
N PHE A 196 5.59 -9.88 -9.64
CA PHE A 196 5.68 -9.20 -10.93
C PHE A 196 6.37 -10.03 -12.00
N LYS A 197 7.39 -10.85 -11.66
CA LYS A 197 7.98 -11.81 -12.61
C LYS A 197 6.94 -12.77 -13.16
N LYS A 198 6.09 -13.33 -12.30
CA LYS A 198 5.00 -14.23 -12.71
C LYS A 198 4.07 -13.63 -13.78
N TYR A 199 3.83 -12.32 -13.77
CA TYR A 199 2.95 -11.66 -14.74
C TYR A 199 3.66 -10.99 -15.92
N PHE A 200 4.94 -10.65 -15.76
CA PHE A 200 5.69 -9.87 -16.76
C PHE A 200 6.82 -10.63 -17.42
N GLU A 201 7.10 -11.88 -17.02
CA GLU A 201 8.03 -12.72 -17.75
C GLU A 201 7.51 -12.94 -19.18
N VAL A 202 8.28 -12.42 -20.14
CA VAL A 202 8.08 -12.67 -21.56
C VAL A 202 8.50 -14.11 -21.82
N THR A 203 7.54 -14.98 -22.13
CA THR A 203 7.86 -16.28 -22.73
C THR A 203 8.61 -15.99 -24.03
N SER A 204 9.92 -16.22 -24.01
CA SER A 204 10.82 -16.06 -25.16
C SER A 204 10.69 -17.23 -26.11
#